data_AF-A0A151BAY7-F1
#
_entry.id   AF-A0A151BAY7-F1
#
_cell.length_a   1.000
_cell.length_b   1.000
_cell.length_c   1.000
_cell.angle_alpha   90.00
_cell.angle_beta   90.00
_cell.angle_gamma   90.00
#
_symmetry.space_group_name_H-M   'P 1'
#
loop_
_entity.id
_entity.type
_entity.pdbx_description
1 polymer ?
#
loop_
_entity_poly.entity_id
_entity_poly.type
_entity_poly.pdbx_seq_one_letter_code
_entity_poly.pdbx_strand_id
1 'polypeptide(L)'
;MIEWHAHVKRGWAYDTWFDGRFLEEWADSDVIKELRKTFSYYDEADIKRGLLATMSLFRKISMEIAEKLNYSYPIELDKKITEWIRSFCTTS
;
A
#
# COMPACT_ATOMS: atom_id res chain seq x y z
N MET A 1 -2.96 7.03 0.39
CA MET A 1 -3.29 6.16 -0.77
C MET A 1 -4.52 5.29 -0.58
N ILE A 2 -4.72 4.67 0.59
CA ILE A 2 -5.92 3.85 0.86
C ILE A 2 -7.22 4.67 0.72
N GLU A 3 -7.26 5.91 1.22
CA GLU A 3 -8.38 6.84 1.03
C GLU A 3 -8.65 7.15 -0.45
N TRP A 4 -7.60 7.50 -1.20
CA TRP A 4 -7.70 7.73 -2.64
C TRP A 4 -8.25 6.50 -3.38
N HIS A 5 -7.84 5.30 -2.99
CA HIS A 5 -8.37 4.07 -3.56
C HIS A 5 -9.87 3.92 -3.31
N ALA A 6 -10.33 4.24 -2.09
CA ALA A 6 -11.74 4.25 -1.75
C ALA A 6 -12.51 5.27 -2.60
N HIS A 7 -12.03 6.52 -2.71
CA HIS A 7 -12.69 7.56 -3.51
C HIS A 7 -12.72 7.26 -5.00
N VAL A 8 -11.61 6.78 -5.57
CA VAL A 8 -11.52 6.44 -6.99
C VAL A 8 -12.41 5.23 -7.32
N LYS A 9 -12.76 4.40 -6.33
CA LYS A 9 -13.72 3.30 -6.51
C LYS A 9 -15.17 3.65 -6.25
N ARG A 10 -15.45 4.44 -5.22
CA ARG A 10 -16.81 4.66 -4.69
C ARG A 10 -17.32 6.08 -4.96
N GLY A 11 -16.48 6.94 -5.55
CA GLY A 11 -16.75 8.34 -5.84
C GLY A 11 -16.04 9.28 -4.85
N TRP A 12 -15.74 10.50 -5.31
CA TRP A 12 -15.06 11.53 -4.51
C TRP A 12 -15.88 12.02 -3.31
N ALA A 13 -17.20 11.84 -3.35
CA ALA A 13 -18.10 12.15 -2.24
C ALA A 13 -18.24 11.00 -1.21
N TYR A 14 -17.53 9.88 -1.43
CA TYR A 14 -17.55 8.75 -0.50
C TYR A 14 -16.89 9.15 0.83
N ASP A 15 -17.56 8.91 1.94
CA ASP A 15 -17.08 9.29 3.27
C ASP A 15 -15.98 8.33 3.74
N THR A 16 -14.75 8.83 3.70
CA THR A 16 -13.62 8.23 4.43
C THR A 16 -13.46 9.05 5.70
N TRP A 17 -14.07 8.55 6.78
CA TRP A 17 -14.16 9.17 8.10
C TRP A 17 -12.90 9.97 8.50
N PHE A 18 -13.10 11.08 9.22
CA PHE A 18 -12.05 12.03 9.60
C PHE A 18 -10.78 11.37 10.17
N ASP A 19 -9.63 11.75 9.63
CA ASP A 19 -8.28 11.22 9.90
C ASP A 19 -8.07 9.72 9.58
N GLY A 20 -8.84 9.15 8.64
CA GLY A 20 -8.64 7.77 8.21
C GLY A 20 -8.95 6.73 9.30
N ARG A 21 -9.76 7.10 10.29
CA ARG A 21 -10.23 6.17 11.34
C ARG A 21 -11.25 5.19 10.77
N PHE A 22 -11.43 4.06 11.47
CA PHE A 22 -12.39 3.02 11.08
C PHE A 22 -12.17 2.49 9.66
N LEU A 23 -10.90 2.28 9.28
CA LEU A 23 -10.50 1.72 8.00
C LEU A 23 -11.31 0.46 7.63
N GLU A 24 -11.62 -0.38 8.62
CA GLU A 24 -12.43 -1.58 8.46
C GLU A 24 -13.86 -1.33 7.94
N GLU A 25 -14.41 -0.13 8.13
CA GLU A 25 -15.77 0.22 7.74
C GLU A 25 -15.86 0.75 6.30
N TRP A 26 -14.79 1.36 5.79
CA TRP A 26 -14.84 2.07 4.50
C TRP A 26 -13.79 1.61 3.48
N ALA A 27 -12.67 1.05 3.90
CA ALA A 27 -11.68 0.52 2.96
C ALA A 27 -12.12 -0.84 2.40
N ASP A 28 -11.56 -1.22 1.26
CA ASP A 28 -11.79 -2.55 0.71
C ASP A 28 -11.20 -3.63 1.62
N SER A 29 -11.94 -4.74 1.79
CA SER A 29 -11.53 -5.85 2.66
C SER A 29 -10.15 -6.41 2.31
N ASP A 30 -9.81 -6.44 1.02
CA ASP A 30 -8.50 -6.89 0.54
C ASP A 30 -7.39 -5.91 0.94
N VAL A 31 -7.66 -4.60 0.91
CA VAL A 31 -6.72 -3.58 1.38
C VAL A 31 -6.48 -3.73 2.87
N ILE A 32 -7.52 -3.97 3.67
CA ILE A 32 -7.40 -4.24 5.11
C ILE A 32 -6.58 -5.51 5.38
N LYS A 33 -6.84 -6.58 4.62
CA LYS A 33 -6.12 -7.84 4.76
C LYS A 33 -4.62 -7.67 4.50
N GLU A 34 -4.25 -6.92 3.47
CA GLU A 34 -2.85 -6.64 3.16
C GLU A 34 -2.23 -5.63 4.14
N LEU A 35 -3.00 -4.62 4.60
CA LEU A 35 -2.57 -3.66 5.61
C LEU A 35 -2.18 -4.35 6.92
N ARG A 36 -2.93 -5.38 7.35
CA ARG A 36 -2.56 -6.16 8.54
C ARG A 36 -1.17 -6.77 8.45
N LYS A 37 -0.69 -7.08 7.25
CA LYS A 37 0.66 -7.63 7.02
C LYS A 37 1.75 -6.56 7.08
N THR A 38 1.43 -5.27 7.05
CA THR A 38 2.45 -4.21 7.13
C THR A 38 2.94 -3.99 8.55
N PHE A 39 2.15 -4.41 9.55
CA PHE A 39 2.57 -4.36 10.95
C PHE A 39 3.63 -5.43 11.21
N SER A 40 4.64 -5.02 11.97
CA SER A 40 5.76 -5.86 12.36
C SER A 40 5.89 -5.94 13.87
N TYR A 41 6.30 -7.09 14.36
CA TYR A 41 6.91 -7.24 15.67
C TYR A 41 8.28 -6.57 15.69
N TYR A 42 8.80 -6.34 16.89
CA TYR A 42 10.11 -5.72 17.10
C TYR A 42 11.24 -6.75 16.96
N ASP A 43 11.32 -7.34 15.76
CA ASP A 43 12.31 -8.30 15.30
C ASP A 43 12.80 -7.86 13.91
N GLU A 44 14.09 -8.05 13.63
CA GLU A 44 14.69 -7.56 12.39
C GLU A 44 14.06 -8.19 11.14
N ALA A 45 13.84 -9.51 11.16
CA ALA A 45 13.26 -10.23 10.02
C ALA A 45 11.80 -9.79 9.78
N ASP A 46 11.05 -9.60 10.87
CA ASP A 46 9.66 -9.19 10.81
C ASP A 46 9.50 -7.72 10.41
N ILE A 47 10.42 -6.82 10.82
CA ILE A 47 10.51 -5.44 10.33
C ILE A 47 10.76 -5.40 8.82
N LYS A 48 11.74 -6.19 8.33
CA LYS A 48 12.02 -6.31 6.89
C LYS A 48 10.79 -6.82 6.13
N ARG A 49 10.10 -7.84 6.66
CA ARG A 49 8.84 -8.35 6.09
C ARG A 49 7.76 -7.28 6.03
N GLY A 50 7.54 -6.51 7.10
CA GLY A 50 6.52 -5.46 7.15
C GLY A 50 6.82 -4.30 6.20
N LEU A 51 8.09 -3.92 6.05
CA LEU A 51 8.52 -2.95 5.04
C LEU A 51 8.18 -3.43 3.63
N LEU A 52 8.55 -4.66 3.27
CA LEU A 52 8.25 -5.24 1.96
C LEU A 52 6.73 -5.35 1.71
N ALA A 53 5.96 -5.72 2.75
CA ALA A 53 4.50 -5.74 2.68
C ALA A 53 3.91 -4.35 2.44
N THR A 54 4.45 -3.32 3.12
CA THR A 54 4.04 -1.91 2.94
C THR A 54 4.26 -1.46 1.50
N MET A 55 5.45 -1.73 0.95
CA MET A 55 5.76 -1.40 -0.45
C MET A 55 4.84 -2.12 -1.42
N SER A 56 4.58 -3.41 -1.19
CA SER A 56 3.69 -4.21 -2.03
C SER A 56 2.26 -3.66 -2.04
N LEU A 57 1.72 -3.30 -0.86
CA LEU A 57 0.40 -2.70 -0.73
C LEU A 57 0.34 -1.34 -1.43
N PHE A 58 1.34 -0.49 -1.21
CA PHE A 58 1.41 0.83 -1.83
C PHE A 58 1.43 0.74 -3.36
N ARG A 59 2.26 -0.15 -3.93
CA ARG A 59 2.32 -0.38 -5.37
C ARG A 59 0.97 -0.81 -5.92
N LYS A 60 0.37 -1.84 -5.32
CA LYS A 60 -0.92 -2.39 -5.78
C LYS A 60 -1.97 -1.29 -5.87
N ILE A 61 -2.15 -0.55 -4.78
CA ILE A 61 -3.16 0.52 -4.69
C ILE A 61 -2.85 1.65 -5.69
N SER A 62 -1.58 2.04 -5.81
CA SER A 62 -1.19 3.14 -6.69
C SER A 62 -1.38 2.79 -8.16
N MET A 63 -1.15 1.53 -8.54
CA MET A 63 -1.44 1.03 -9.89
C MET A 63 -2.94 1.03 -10.18
N GLU A 64 -3.76 0.52 -9.25
CA GLU A 64 -5.24 0.50 -9.39
C GLU A 64 -5.82 1.92 -9.52
N ILE A 65 -5.27 2.88 -8.77
CA ILE A 65 -5.65 4.30 -8.87
C ILE A 65 -5.20 4.90 -10.20
N ALA A 66 -3.97 4.64 -10.62
CA ALA A 66 -3.43 5.16 -11.88
C ALA A 66 -4.25 4.64 -13.07
N GLU A 67 -4.59 3.35 -13.08
CA GLU A 67 -5.46 2.75 -14.08
C GLU A 67 -6.83 3.42 -14.12
N LYS A 68 -7.49 3.61 -12.97
CA LYS A 68 -8.81 4.25 -12.92
C LYS A 68 -8.83 5.72 -13.30
N LEU A 69 -7.72 6.44 -13.10
CA LEU A 69 -7.60 7.85 -13.42
C LEU A 69 -6.88 8.11 -14.76
N ASN A 70 -6.57 7.05 -15.52
CA ASN A 70 -5.81 7.12 -16.77
C ASN A 70 -4.44 7.82 -16.61
N TYR A 71 -3.77 7.61 -15.48
CA TYR A 71 -2.39 8.04 -15.25
C TYR A 71 -1.39 6.91 -15.51
N SER A 72 -0.15 7.27 -15.84
CA SER A 72 0.95 6.32 -15.98
C SER A 72 1.59 6.05 -14.62
N TYR A 73 1.70 4.77 -14.24
CA TYR A 73 2.46 4.34 -13.07
C TYR A 73 3.94 4.13 -13.43
N PRO A 74 4.91 4.71 -12.71
CA PRO A 74 6.34 4.60 -13.02
C PRO A 74 6.92 3.24 -12.60
N ILE A 75 6.51 2.18 -13.29
CA ILE A 75 6.83 0.78 -12.94
C ILE A 75 8.33 0.49 -12.88
N GLU A 76 9.12 1.08 -13.77
CA GLU A 76 10.57 0.85 -13.82
C GLU A 76 11.31 1.50 -12.65
N LEU A 77 10.84 2.67 -12.19
CA LEU A 77 11.41 3.31 -11.00
C LEU A 77 11.07 2.50 -9.74
N ASP A 78 9.82 2.06 -9.63
CA ASP A 78 9.35 1.23 -8.54
C ASP A 78 10.12 -0.10 -8.42
N LYS A 79 10.41 -0.76 -9.56
CA LYS A 79 11.26 -1.96 -9.59
C LYS A 79 12.66 -1.68 -9.06
N LYS A 80 13.31 -0.62 -9.55
CA LYS A 80 14.67 -0.23 -9.10
C LYS A 80 14.72 0.04 -7.60
N ILE A 81 13.75 0.76 -7.06
CA ILE A 81 13.67 1.04 -5.62
C ILE A 81 13.45 -0.25 -4.83
N THR A 82 12.64 -1.17 -5.34
CA THR A 82 12.38 -2.46 -4.69
C THR A 82 13.60 -3.35 -4.65
N GLU A 83 14.36 -3.43 -5.73
CA GLU A 83 15.62 -4.17 -5.79
C GLU A 83 16.64 -3.56 -4.83
N TRP A 84 16.74 -2.22 -4.80
CA TRP A 84 17.61 -1.50 -3.88
C TRP A 84 17.25 -1.78 -2.42
N ILE A 85 15.97 -1.75 -2.03
CA ILE A 85 15.55 -2.07 -0.65
C ILE A 85 15.79 -3.55 -0.31
N ARG A 86 15.56 -4.46 -1.26
CA ARG A 86 15.80 -5.89 -1.05
C ARG A 86 17.26 -6.21 -0.77
N SER A 87 18.20 -5.49 -1.38
CA SER A 87 19.63 -5.72 -1.11
C SER A 87 20.00 -5.45 0.35
N PHE A 88 19.40 -4.45 1.00
CA PHE A 88 19.57 -4.21 2.45
C PHE A 88 18.87 -5.27 3.31
N CYS A 89 17.81 -5.89 2.81
CA CYS A 89 17.12 -6.94 3.54
C CYS A 89 17.90 -8.27 3.56
N THR A 90 18.62 -8.57 2.47
CA THR A 90 19.42 -9.81 2.31
C THR A 90 20.81 -9.75 2.91
N THR A 91 21.29 -8.56 3.31
CA THR A 91 22.61 -8.38 3.91
C THR A 91 22.49 -8.41 5.43
N SER A 92 22.31 -9.61 6.01
CA SER A 92 22.47 -9.91 7.44
C SER A 92 23.02 -11.32 7.63
#